data_AF-A0A343W0Q5-F1
#
_entry.id   AF-A0A343W0Q5-F1
#
_cell.length_a   1.000
_cell.length_b   1.000
_cell.length_c   1.000
_cell.angle_alpha   90.00
_cell.angle_beta   90.00
_cell.angle_gamma   90.00
#
_symmetry.space_group_name_H-M   'P 1'
#
loop_
_entity.id
_entity.type
_entity.pdbx_description
1 polymer ?
#
loop_
_entity_poly.entity_id
_entity_poly.type
_entity_poly.pdbx_seq_one_letter_code
_entity_poly.pdbx_strand_id
1 'polypeptide(L)'
;RPPQPPVYLFLIDVTVTSINSGLLDVVCNTIKKLLPKNNDDNATNANSNNKKVFDPRTLIGIITFDSTIHFYNLNSNLKQTQMMVVSDIQDIFIPLPENILVNVHECQNVIDNLLDNLPNMWRNNKMSDCCAGNALKAAVMLIKKVGGKILFFLSSVPNIGDLTVNVNREAKYKGSSYKKIYNSGNSGNSNTDLKLREVEMLNPANNEYGEFAQSITQFQIAVDLFACPLYNIDLASICPLIKNSGGSLYYYPQFNVHQYSDKLREELLFALTTETAWESVMRIRIS
;
A
#
# COMPACT_ATOMS: atom_id res chain seq x y z
N ARG A 1 7.58 -4.55 -26.96
CA ARG A 1 6.16 -4.56 -26.57
C ARG A 1 5.61 -3.15 -26.79
N PRO A 2 4.35 -2.96 -27.23
CA PRO A 2 3.74 -1.63 -27.24
C PRO A 2 3.71 -1.04 -25.81
N PRO A 3 3.69 0.29 -25.64
CA PRO A 3 3.69 0.92 -24.32
C PRO A 3 2.49 0.44 -23.51
N GLN A 4 2.75 -0.02 -22.29
CA GLN A 4 1.71 -0.56 -21.43
C GLN A 4 0.80 0.53 -20.85
N PRO A 5 -0.48 0.21 -20.60
CA PRO A 5 -1.35 1.11 -19.85
C PRO A 5 -0.80 1.31 -18.43
N PRO A 6 -1.01 2.47 -17.81
CA PRO A 6 -0.77 2.63 -16.38
C PRO A 6 -1.64 1.65 -15.59
N VAL A 7 -1.04 0.95 -14.63
CA VAL A 7 -1.74 -0.01 -13.77
C VAL A 7 -1.58 0.42 -12.32
N TYR A 8 -2.71 0.62 -11.64
CA TYR A 8 -2.75 0.91 -10.20
C TYR A 8 -3.52 -0.18 -9.47
N LEU A 9 -2.83 -0.91 -8.61
CA LEU A 9 -3.42 -1.92 -7.74
C LEU A 9 -3.47 -1.39 -6.31
N PHE A 10 -4.66 -1.16 -5.79
CA PHE A 10 -4.87 -0.71 -4.43
C PHE A 10 -4.92 -1.92 -3.50
N LEU A 11 -3.91 -2.05 -2.65
CA LEU A 11 -3.79 -3.12 -1.66
C LEU A 11 -4.04 -2.52 -0.27
N ILE A 12 -5.24 -2.73 0.28
CA ILE A 12 -5.75 -1.96 1.41
C ILE A 12 -5.93 -2.85 2.64
N ASP A 13 -5.26 -2.48 3.73
CA ASP A 13 -5.46 -3.06 5.06
C ASP A 13 -6.90 -2.79 5.55
N VAL A 14 -7.62 -3.85 5.94
CA VAL A 14 -8.96 -3.78 6.54
C VAL A 14 -9.01 -4.47 7.91
N THR A 15 -7.86 -4.55 8.59
CA THR A 15 -7.81 -4.92 10.01
C THR A 15 -8.55 -3.89 10.87
N VAL A 16 -8.90 -4.31 12.09
CA VAL A 16 -9.59 -3.47 13.07
C VAL A 16 -8.89 -2.13 13.31
N THR A 17 -7.55 -2.12 13.28
CA THR A 17 -6.75 -0.89 13.42
C THR A 17 -7.03 0.07 12.27
N SER A 18 -7.02 -0.43 11.03
CA SER A 18 -7.21 0.41 9.85
C SER A 18 -8.62 0.98 9.79
N ILE A 19 -9.63 0.17 10.08
CA ILE A 19 -11.04 0.59 10.07
C ILE A 19 -11.31 1.64 11.14
N ASN A 20 -10.91 1.38 12.38
CA ASN A 20 -11.13 2.31 13.49
C ASN A 20 -10.40 3.64 13.29
N SER A 21 -9.30 3.64 12.52
CA SER A 21 -8.53 4.85 12.25
C SER A 21 -9.18 5.79 11.23
N GLY A 22 -10.18 5.31 10.47
CA GLY A 22 -10.81 6.06 9.37
C GLY A 22 -9.99 6.10 8.08
N LEU A 23 -8.92 5.31 7.98
CA LEU A 23 -8.05 5.24 6.79
C LEU A 23 -8.84 4.87 5.54
N LEU A 24 -9.66 3.82 5.66
CA LEU A 24 -10.41 3.24 4.54
C LEU A 24 -11.35 4.27 3.88
N ASP A 25 -12.02 5.10 4.67
CA ASP A 25 -12.88 6.18 4.17
C ASP A 25 -12.10 7.22 3.36
N VAL A 26 -10.93 7.66 3.86
CA VAL A 26 -10.11 8.66 3.16
C VAL A 26 -9.60 8.10 1.84
N VAL A 27 -9.10 6.86 1.83
CA VAL A 27 -8.60 6.19 0.63
C VAL A 27 -9.71 6.04 -0.41
N CYS A 28 -10.86 5.49 -0.03
CA CYS A 28 -11.99 5.29 -0.95
C CYS A 28 -12.46 6.60 -1.57
N ASN A 29 -12.70 7.63 -0.74
CA ASN A 29 -13.13 8.95 -1.20
C ASN A 29 -12.10 9.61 -2.12
N THR A 30 -10.81 9.38 -1.89
CA THR A 30 -9.74 9.97 -2.71
C THR A 30 -9.68 9.31 -4.08
N ILE A 31 -9.76 7.98 -4.15
CA ILE A 31 -9.80 7.24 -5.43
C ILE A 31 -11.04 7.65 -6.23
N LYS A 32 -12.21 7.76 -5.58
CA LYS A 32 -13.46 8.20 -6.22
C LYS A 32 -13.35 9.57 -6.90
N LYS A 33 -12.59 10.51 -6.33
CA LYS A 33 -12.40 11.84 -6.92
C LYS A 33 -11.69 11.81 -8.28
N LEU A 34 -10.88 10.78 -8.52
CA LEU A 34 -10.12 10.59 -9.76
C LEU A 34 -10.85 9.72 -10.79
N LEU A 35 -11.98 9.12 -10.44
CA LEU A 35 -12.81 8.40 -11.41
C LEU A 35 -13.34 9.37 -12.47
N PRO A 36 -13.47 8.91 -13.73
CA PRO A 36 -14.18 9.68 -14.74
C PRO A 36 -15.59 10.02 -14.24
N LYS A 37 -16.14 11.15 -14.67
CA LYS A 37 -17.54 11.50 -14.37
C LYS A 37 -18.29 11.54 -15.69
N ASN A 38 -19.37 10.77 -15.79
CA ASN A 38 -20.16 10.56 -17.01
C ASN A 38 -20.88 11.83 -17.55
N ASN A 39 -20.70 13.01 -16.96
CA ASN A 39 -21.60 14.18 -17.16
C ASN A 39 -20.95 15.46 -17.70
N ASP A 40 -19.72 15.44 -18.21
CA ASP A 40 -19.06 16.68 -18.68
C ASP A 40 -18.95 16.82 -20.21
N ASP A 41 -19.95 16.37 -20.97
CA ASP A 41 -20.11 16.75 -22.39
C ASP A 41 -20.48 18.25 -22.56
N ASN A 42 -20.80 18.96 -21.47
CA ASN A 42 -21.11 20.39 -21.47
C ASN A 42 -20.09 21.28 -20.72
N ALA A 43 -18.95 20.73 -20.28
CA ALA A 43 -17.90 21.53 -19.63
C ALA A 43 -16.95 22.19 -20.65
N THR A 44 -17.52 22.82 -21.69
CA THR A 44 -16.75 23.63 -22.65
C THR A 44 -16.43 25.02 -22.15
N ASN A 45 -16.85 25.45 -20.95
CA ASN A 45 -16.60 26.83 -20.52
C ASN A 45 -16.22 26.96 -19.04
N ALA A 46 -14.95 27.33 -18.84
CA ALA A 46 -14.44 28.23 -17.80
C ALA A 46 -13.95 27.72 -16.44
N ASN A 47 -13.78 26.40 -16.18
CA ASN A 47 -13.09 25.92 -14.96
C ASN A 47 -12.38 24.54 -15.10
N SER A 48 -12.03 24.09 -16.31
CA SER A 48 -11.52 22.72 -16.55
C SER A 48 -10.03 22.48 -16.27
N ASN A 49 -9.28 23.48 -15.81
CA ASN A 49 -7.82 23.40 -15.72
C ASN A 49 -7.28 22.56 -14.54
N ASN A 50 -8.12 22.05 -13.64
CA ASN A 50 -7.66 21.36 -12.41
C ASN A 50 -8.33 20.00 -12.13
N LYS A 51 -9.19 19.46 -13.01
CA LYS A 51 -9.83 18.16 -12.74
C LYS A 51 -8.92 17.03 -13.22
N LYS A 52 -8.06 16.56 -12.32
CA LYS A 52 -7.22 15.39 -12.57
C LYS A 52 -8.08 14.12 -12.51
N VAL A 53 -8.14 13.38 -13.59
CA VAL A 53 -8.88 12.11 -13.76
C VAL A 53 -7.90 11.05 -14.23
N PHE A 54 -8.18 9.77 -13.96
CA PHE A 54 -7.39 8.68 -14.54
C PHE A 54 -7.36 8.71 -16.07
N ASP A 55 -6.24 8.28 -16.66
CA ASP A 55 -6.10 8.14 -18.10
C ASP A 55 -7.10 7.08 -18.63
N PRO A 56 -7.67 7.26 -19.84
CA PRO A 56 -8.63 6.30 -20.41
C PRO A 56 -8.13 4.86 -20.53
N ARG A 57 -6.82 4.64 -20.59
CA ARG A 57 -6.21 3.31 -20.66
C ARG A 57 -5.87 2.74 -19.28
N THR A 58 -6.00 3.51 -18.21
CA THR A 58 -5.62 3.08 -16.86
C THR A 58 -6.38 1.83 -16.45
N LEU A 59 -5.63 0.82 -16.00
CA LEU A 59 -6.17 -0.36 -15.35
C LEU A 59 -6.12 -0.18 -13.84
N ILE A 60 -7.19 -0.58 -13.18
CA ILE A 60 -7.34 -0.51 -11.72
C ILE A 60 -7.76 -1.86 -11.17
N GLY A 61 -7.22 -2.19 -10.00
CA GLY A 61 -7.67 -3.31 -9.18
C GLY A 61 -7.72 -2.89 -7.73
N ILE A 62 -8.61 -3.51 -6.96
CA ILE A 62 -8.73 -3.31 -5.53
C ILE A 62 -8.63 -4.69 -4.87
N ILE A 63 -7.75 -4.81 -3.88
CA ILE A 63 -7.60 -5.98 -3.00
C ILE A 63 -7.61 -5.46 -1.58
N THR A 64 -8.38 -6.08 -0.70
CA THR A 64 -8.30 -5.80 0.74
C THR A 64 -7.76 -7.01 1.49
N PHE A 65 -7.13 -6.79 2.63
CA PHE A 65 -6.58 -7.89 3.43
C PHE A 65 -6.69 -7.63 4.94
N ASP A 66 -6.84 -8.72 5.68
CA ASP A 66 -6.70 -8.80 7.12
C ASP A 66 -5.94 -10.09 7.48
N SER A 67 -6.58 -11.04 8.18
CA SER A 67 -6.16 -12.43 8.28
C SER A 67 -6.25 -13.21 6.96
N THR A 68 -7.06 -12.71 6.01
CA THR A 68 -7.31 -13.33 4.70
C THR A 68 -7.24 -12.29 3.58
N ILE A 69 -7.21 -12.74 2.32
CA ILE A 69 -7.09 -11.87 1.14
C ILE A 69 -8.44 -11.80 0.42
N HIS A 70 -8.88 -10.60 0.06
CA HIS A 70 -10.19 -10.35 -0.54
C HIS A 70 -10.03 -9.72 -1.91
N PHE A 71 -10.54 -10.40 -2.92
CA PHE A 71 -10.58 -9.93 -4.29
C PHE A 71 -11.99 -9.46 -4.64
N TYR A 72 -12.09 -8.45 -5.51
CA TYR A 72 -13.37 -7.90 -5.95
C TYR A 72 -13.55 -8.11 -7.45
N ASN A 73 -14.69 -8.66 -7.84
CA ASN A 73 -15.09 -8.76 -9.24
C ASN A 73 -15.66 -7.41 -9.69
N LEU A 74 -14.93 -6.74 -10.58
CA LEU A 74 -15.22 -5.41 -11.11
C LEU A 74 -15.85 -5.47 -12.52
N ASN A 75 -16.44 -6.60 -12.91
CA ASN A 75 -17.13 -6.73 -14.19
C ASN A 75 -18.27 -5.70 -14.30
N SER A 76 -18.25 -4.88 -15.36
CA SER A 76 -19.23 -3.80 -15.62
C SER A 76 -20.68 -4.27 -15.78
N ASN A 77 -20.90 -5.55 -16.07
CA ASN A 77 -22.24 -6.13 -16.21
C ASN A 77 -22.89 -6.49 -14.86
N LEU A 78 -22.13 -6.45 -13.75
CA LEU A 78 -22.65 -6.77 -12.43
C LEU A 78 -23.42 -5.58 -11.85
N LYS A 79 -24.62 -5.85 -11.35
CA LYS A 79 -25.42 -4.86 -10.58
C LYS A 79 -24.80 -4.55 -9.21
N GLN A 80 -24.09 -5.51 -8.64
CA GLN A 80 -23.40 -5.41 -7.35
C GLN A 80 -22.07 -6.15 -7.43
N THR A 81 -21.03 -5.58 -6.82
CA THR A 81 -19.72 -6.21 -6.75
C THR A 81 -19.74 -7.50 -5.95
N GLN A 82 -19.00 -8.50 -6.43
CA GLN A 82 -18.81 -9.76 -5.73
C GLN A 82 -17.44 -9.77 -5.07
N MET A 83 -17.40 -10.12 -3.78
CA MET A 83 -16.16 -10.33 -3.04
C MET A 83 -15.82 -11.81 -3.01
N MET A 84 -14.57 -12.17 -3.30
CA MET A 84 -14.03 -13.52 -3.19
C MET A 84 -12.96 -13.54 -2.13
N VAL A 85 -13.10 -14.44 -1.16
CA VAL A 85 -12.19 -14.56 -0.02
C VAL A 85 -11.25 -15.72 -0.25
N VAL A 86 -9.95 -15.46 -0.18
CA VAL A 86 -8.88 -16.46 -0.16
C VAL A 86 -8.37 -16.53 1.27
N SER A 87 -8.83 -17.54 1.99
CA SER A 87 -8.48 -17.76 3.40
C SER A 87 -7.22 -18.60 3.59
N ASP A 88 -6.87 -19.45 2.62
CA ASP A 88 -5.61 -20.17 2.63
C ASP A 88 -4.47 -19.27 2.15
N ILE A 89 -3.72 -18.74 3.10
CA ILE A 89 -2.57 -17.88 2.83
C ILE A 89 -1.30 -18.69 2.50
N GLN A 90 -1.30 -20.02 2.67
CA GLN A 90 -0.16 -20.86 2.32
C GLN A 90 -0.15 -21.22 0.83
N ASP A 91 -1.34 -21.42 0.23
CA ASP A 91 -1.52 -21.68 -1.20
C ASP A 91 -2.35 -20.58 -1.88
N ILE A 92 -1.69 -19.44 -2.13
CA ILE A 92 -2.32 -18.26 -2.71
C ILE A 92 -2.60 -18.48 -4.20
N PHE A 93 -3.84 -18.25 -4.61
CA PHE A 93 -4.25 -18.24 -6.01
C PHE A 93 -5.09 -17.00 -6.34
N ILE A 94 -5.23 -16.71 -7.64
CA ILE A 94 -6.12 -15.66 -8.14
C ILE A 94 -7.48 -16.30 -8.45
N PRO A 95 -8.56 -16.00 -7.71
CA PRO A 95 -9.83 -16.71 -7.82
C PRO A 95 -10.56 -16.45 -9.14
N LEU A 96 -10.36 -15.27 -9.73
CA LEU A 96 -10.85 -14.92 -11.07
C LEU A 96 -9.69 -14.34 -11.88
N PRO A 97 -9.20 -15.02 -12.94
CA PRO A 97 -8.14 -14.50 -13.78
C PRO A 97 -8.51 -13.19 -14.51
N GLU A 98 -9.81 -12.99 -14.73
CA GLU A 98 -10.38 -11.86 -15.46
C GLU A 98 -11.30 -11.05 -14.53
N ASN A 99 -11.52 -9.76 -14.83
CA ASN A 99 -12.42 -8.86 -14.08
C ASN A 99 -11.98 -8.45 -12.66
N ILE A 100 -10.77 -8.80 -12.19
CA ILE A 100 -10.19 -8.21 -10.98
C ILE A 100 -9.39 -6.94 -11.31
N LEU A 101 -8.63 -7.00 -12.41
CA LEU A 101 -7.90 -5.86 -12.97
C LEU A 101 -8.63 -5.39 -14.23
N VAL A 102 -9.26 -4.21 -14.17
CA VAL A 102 -10.18 -3.72 -15.22
C VAL A 102 -9.83 -2.32 -15.67
N ASN A 103 -10.31 -1.92 -16.84
CA ASN A 103 -10.21 -0.54 -17.30
C ASN A 103 -11.12 0.36 -16.43
N VAL A 104 -10.55 1.45 -15.91
CA VAL A 104 -11.25 2.36 -14.98
C VAL A 104 -12.42 3.11 -15.64
N HIS A 105 -12.30 3.42 -16.94
CA HIS A 105 -13.33 4.12 -17.70
C HIS A 105 -14.51 3.19 -18.01
N GLU A 106 -14.22 1.95 -18.44
CA GLU A 106 -15.25 0.97 -18.78
C GLU A 106 -16.02 0.48 -17.54
N CYS A 107 -15.34 0.35 -16.40
CA CYS A 107 -15.91 -0.21 -15.18
C CYS A 107 -16.20 0.85 -14.09
N GLN A 108 -16.24 2.13 -14.46
CA GLN A 108 -16.36 3.26 -13.54
C GLN A 108 -17.50 3.10 -12.53
N ASN A 109 -18.71 2.76 -12.98
CA ASN A 109 -19.89 2.66 -12.12
C ASN A 109 -19.74 1.56 -11.06
N VAL A 110 -19.14 0.42 -11.42
CA VAL A 110 -18.95 -0.71 -10.50
C VAL A 110 -17.86 -0.39 -9.48
N ILE A 111 -16.79 0.29 -9.91
CA ILE A 111 -15.73 0.77 -9.01
C ILE A 111 -16.28 1.83 -8.05
N ASP A 112 -17.07 2.79 -8.55
CA ASP A 112 -17.66 3.85 -7.73
C ASP A 112 -18.57 3.28 -6.63
N ASN A 113 -19.44 2.33 -7.00
CA ASN A 113 -20.30 1.60 -6.07
C ASN A 113 -19.49 0.77 -5.06
N LEU A 114 -18.40 0.13 -5.48
CA LEU A 114 -17.55 -0.62 -4.56
C LEU A 114 -16.94 0.31 -3.52
N LEU A 115 -16.38 1.44 -3.95
CA LEU A 115 -15.70 2.39 -3.07
C LEU A 115 -16.67 3.05 -2.06
N ASP A 116 -17.95 3.23 -2.40
CA ASP A 116 -18.98 3.68 -1.44
C ASP A 116 -19.30 2.62 -0.38
N ASN A 117 -19.30 1.35 -0.78
CA ASN A 117 -19.71 0.26 0.09
C ASN A 117 -18.55 -0.32 0.91
N LEU A 118 -17.31 -0.15 0.47
CA LEU A 118 -16.12 -0.76 1.09
C LEU A 118 -15.98 -0.42 2.58
N PRO A 119 -16.09 0.86 3.02
CA PRO A 119 -16.02 1.19 4.44
C PRO A 119 -17.15 0.56 5.25
N ASN A 120 -18.37 0.54 4.71
CA ASN A 120 -19.53 -0.04 5.37
C ASN A 120 -19.41 -1.57 5.51
N MET A 121 -18.86 -2.24 4.50
CA MET A 121 -18.65 -3.69 4.50
C MET A 121 -17.71 -4.13 5.61
N TRP A 122 -16.66 -3.35 5.85
CA TRP A 122 -15.62 -3.66 6.84
C TRP A 122 -15.85 -3.03 8.22
N ARG A 123 -16.83 -2.14 8.38
CA ARG A 123 -17.09 -1.35 9.60
C ARG A 123 -17.06 -2.14 10.91
N ASN A 124 -17.54 -3.38 10.89
CA ASN A 124 -17.67 -4.22 12.08
C ASN A 124 -16.55 -5.29 12.18
N ASN A 125 -15.54 -5.25 11.32
CA ASN A 125 -14.44 -6.21 11.37
C ASN A 125 -13.57 -5.96 12.62
N LYS A 126 -13.25 -7.06 13.30
CA LYS A 126 -12.49 -7.07 14.55
C LYS A 126 -11.17 -7.81 14.43
N MET A 127 -10.80 -8.25 13.22
CA MET A 127 -9.56 -8.98 13.00
C MET A 127 -8.35 -8.08 13.21
N SER A 128 -7.46 -8.52 14.10
CA SER A 128 -6.15 -7.90 14.34
C SER A 128 -5.04 -8.52 13.51
N ASP A 129 -5.25 -9.73 12.99
CA ASP A 129 -4.25 -10.43 12.21
C ASP A 129 -4.13 -9.82 10.83
N CYS A 130 -2.90 -9.80 10.31
CA CYS A 130 -2.48 -9.05 9.14
C CYS A 130 -1.53 -9.92 8.29
N CYS A 131 -2.05 -10.50 7.21
CA CYS A 131 -1.34 -11.32 6.23
C CYS A 131 -0.75 -10.48 5.08
N ALA A 132 -0.20 -9.29 5.38
CA ALA A 132 0.17 -8.32 4.36
C ALA A 132 1.21 -8.84 3.35
N GLY A 133 2.15 -9.68 3.79
CA GLY A 133 3.14 -10.29 2.89
C GLY A 133 2.51 -11.22 1.86
N ASN A 134 1.54 -12.04 2.26
CA ASN A 134 0.76 -12.89 1.37
C ASN A 134 -0.10 -12.04 0.43
N ALA A 135 -0.71 -10.98 0.95
CA ALA A 135 -1.47 -10.02 0.14
C ALA A 135 -0.58 -9.34 -0.93
N LEU A 136 0.66 -8.99 -0.61
CA LEU A 136 1.65 -8.50 -1.57
C LEU A 136 2.00 -9.54 -2.64
N LYS A 137 2.21 -10.81 -2.25
CA LYS A 137 2.45 -11.91 -3.20
C LYS A 137 1.26 -12.10 -4.16
N ALA A 138 0.04 -12.07 -3.63
CA ALA A 138 -1.19 -12.12 -4.41
C ALA A 138 -1.30 -10.94 -5.40
N ALA A 139 -1.00 -9.73 -4.93
CA ALA A 139 -0.99 -8.53 -5.76
C ALA A 139 0.00 -8.64 -6.92
N VAL A 140 1.22 -9.12 -6.65
CA VAL A 140 2.23 -9.39 -7.69
C VAL A 140 1.74 -10.46 -8.68
N MET A 141 1.15 -11.55 -8.19
CA MET A 141 0.61 -12.60 -9.06
C MET A 141 -0.44 -12.07 -10.04
N LEU A 142 -1.26 -11.10 -9.61
CA LEU A 142 -2.28 -10.46 -10.43
C LEU A 142 -1.69 -9.59 -11.54
N ILE A 143 -0.71 -8.72 -11.23
CA ILE A 143 -0.22 -7.71 -12.17
C ILE A 143 1.08 -8.07 -12.89
N LYS A 144 1.78 -9.17 -12.53
CA LYS A 144 3.09 -9.55 -13.10
C LYS A 144 3.14 -9.66 -14.63
N LYS A 145 2.00 -9.87 -15.30
CA LYS A 145 1.94 -9.93 -16.77
C LYS A 145 2.05 -8.55 -17.43
N VAL A 146 1.59 -7.51 -16.74
CA VAL A 146 1.53 -6.13 -17.28
C VAL A 146 2.60 -5.24 -16.65
N GLY A 147 2.93 -5.47 -15.37
CA GLY A 147 3.65 -4.51 -14.54
C GLY A 147 2.69 -3.46 -13.97
N GLY A 148 3.21 -2.50 -13.23
CA GLY A 148 2.38 -1.47 -12.61
C GLY A 148 2.86 -1.02 -11.24
N LYS A 149 1.99 -0.31 -10.53
CA LYS A 149 2.26 0.17 -9.18
C LYS A 149 1.22 -0.40 -8.23
N ILE A 150 1.72 -0.95 -7.12
CA ILE A 150 0.91 -1.33 -5.97
C ILE A 150 0.90 -0.14 -5.02
N LEU A 151 -0.28 0.40 -4.73
CA LEU A 151 -0.48 1.34 -3.63
C LEU A 151 -0.86 0.54 -2.40
N PHE A 152 0.10 0.39 -1.50
CA PHE A 152 0.01 -0.47 -0.33
C PHE A 152 -0.32 0.37 0.91
N PHE A 153 -1.52 0.21 1.45
CA PHE A 153 -1.97 0.90 2.67
C PHE A 153 -1.87 -0.06 3.84
N LEU A 154 -1.10 0.30 4.86
CA LEU A 154 -0.79 -0.58 5.98
C LEU A 154 -0.94 0.18 7.29
N SER A 155 -1.80 -0.32 8.19
CA SER A 155 -2.02 0.23 9.54
C SER A 155 -1.60 -0.74 10.63
N SER A 156 -1.81 -2.04 10.40
CA SER A 156 -1.42 -3.10 11.34
C SER A 156 -0.08 -3.73 10.97
N VAL A 157 0.62 -4.24 11.97
CA VAL A 157 1.89 -4.93 11.76
C VAL A 157 1.63 -6.28 11.07
N PRO A 158 2.32 -6.59 9.96
CA PRO A 158 2.25 -7.92 9.35
C PRO A 158 2.70 -8.99 10.36
N ASN A 159 1.78 -9.83 10.81
CA ASN A 159 2.00 -10.73 11.94
C ASN A 159 1.72 -12.21 11.65
N ILE A 160 1.09 -12.52 10.51
CA ILE A 160 0.84 -13.89 10.06
C ILE A 160 1.31 -14.08 8.62
N GLY A 161 1.59 -15.34 8.26
CA GLY A 161 1.99 -15.72 6.91
C GLY A 161 3.46 -15.39 6.60
N ASP A 162 3.71 -14.96 5.37
CA ASP A 162 5.05 -14.63 4.88
C ASP A 162 5.37 -13.15 5.07
N LEU A 163 6.66 -12.81 5.07
CA LEU A 163 7.15 -11.43 5.25
C LEU A 163 6.58 -10.79 6.53
N THR A 164 6.54 -11.54 7.63
CA THR A 164 6.11 -10.99 8.92
C THR A 164 7.15 -10.03 9.47
N VAL A 165 6.68 -9.07 10.26
CA VAL A 165 7.52 -8.02 10.84
C VAL A 165 7.41 -8.07 12.36
N ASN A 166 8.57 -8.07 13.02
CA ASN A 166 8.62 -8.20 14.47
C ASN A 166 8.58 -6.82 15.16
N VAL A 167 7.50 -6.56 15.92
CA VAL A 167 7.34 -5.35 16.75
C VAL A 167 8.36 -5.27 17.89
N ASN A 168 8.90 -6.40 18.31
CA ASN A 168 9.71 -6.56 19.51
C ASN A 168 11.22 -6.47 19.27
N ARG A 169 11.68 -5.86 18.17
CA ARG A 169 13.12 -5.54 18.01
C ARG A 169 13.68 -4.77 19.21
N GLU A 170 12.87 -3.87 19.78
CA GLU A 170 13.22 -3.15 21.01
C GLU A 170 13.15 -4.02 22.27
N ALA A 171 12.25 -5.01 22.32
CA ALA A 171 11.92 -5.76 23.53
C ALA A 171 12.93 -6.86 23.90
N LYS A 172 13.75 -7.36 22.96
CA LYS A 172 14.91 -8.22 23.29
C LYS A 172 15.90 -7.57 24.26
N TYR A 173 15.77 -6.26 24.51
CA TYR A 173 16.65 -5.48 25.36
C TYR A 173 15.94 -4.74 26.50
N LYS A 174 14.67 -5.08 26.80
CA LYS A 174 13.92 -4.58 27.99
C LYS A 174 14.52 -5.02 29.34
N GLY A 175 15.74 -5.56 29.36
CA GLY A 175 16.58 -5.68 30.56
C GLY A 175 17.36 -4.41 30.92
N SER A 176 17.36 -3.36 30.09
CA SER A 176 18.05 -2.10 30.42
C SER A 176 17.19 -0.87 30.15
N SER A 177 16.45 -0.47 31.18
CA SER A 177 16.03 0.89 31.52
C SER A 177 16.15 1.97 30.44
N TYR A 178 15.06 2.19 29.70
CA TYR A 178 14.84 3.39 28.86
C TYR A 178 15.01 4.72 29.64
N LYS A 179 14.96 4.66 30.98
CA LYS A 179 15.14 5.81 31.89
C LYS A 179 16.61 6.25 32.06
N LYS A 180 17.59 5.56 31.48
CA LYS A 180 19.01 5.94 31.48
C LYS A 180 19.48 6.61 30.18
N ILE A 181 18.57 7.10 29.35
CA ILE A 181 18.92 7.73 28.05
C ILE A 181 19.47 9.16 28.21
N TYR A 182 19.12 9.88 29.28
CA TYR A 182 19.53 11.30 29.45
C TYR A 182 20.19 11.66 30.79
N ASN A 183 20.38 10.69 31.71
CA ASN A 183 21.05 10.98 32.99
C ASN A 183 22.50 10.48 33.01
N SER A 184 23.38 11.48 33.03
CA SER A 184 24.83 11.48 33.14
C SER A 184 25.44 10.52 34.18
N GLY A 185 26.66 10.08 33.89
CA GLY A 185 27.68 9.85 34.92
C GLY A 185 27.97 8.39 35.25
N ASN A 186 28.62 7.66 34.34
CA ASN A 186 29.79 6.87 34.74
C ASN A 186 30.59 6.32 33.56
N SER A 187 31.90 6.39 33.76
CA SER A 187 33.01 5.99 32.90
C SER A 187 32.96 4.53 32.43
N GLY A 188 33.30 4.30 31.16
CA GLY A 188 33.64 2.99 30.58
C GLY A 188 32.85 2.63 29.33
N ASN A 189 33.44 2.81 28.14
CA ASN A 189 33.14 2.14 26.84
C ASN A 189 31.68 1.97 26.36
N SER A 190 30.68 2.67 26.89
CA SER A 190 29.26 2.42 26.57
C SER A 190 28.66 3.33 25.49
N ASN A 191 29.35 4.41 25.08
CA ASN A 191 28.82 5.35 24.07
C ASN A 191 28.95 4.86 22.62
N THR A 192 29.92 3.99 22.32
CA THR A 192 30.10 3.38 20.99
C THR A 192 29.04 2.33 20.71
N ASP A 193 28.70 1.50 21.72
CA ASP A 193 27.68 0.47 21.61
C ASP A 193 26.27 1.05 21.37
N LEU A 194 25.99 2.25 21.89
CA LEU A 194 24.71 2.94 21.69
C LEU A 194 24.53 3.44 20.25
N LYS A 195 25.56 4.05 19.66
CA LYS A 195 25.51 4.51 18.26
C LYS A 195 25.48 3.33 17.29
N LEU A 196 26.25 2.28 17.57
CA LEU A 196 26.22 1.04 16.78
C LEU A 196 24.82 0.41 16.82
N ARG A 197 24.19 0.40 17.99
CA ARG A 197 22.84 -0.13 18.18
C ARG A 197 21.75 0.69 17.49
N GLU A 198 21.85 2.02 17.51
CA GLU A 198 20.94 2.89 16.75
C GLU A 198 21.03 2.58 15.25
N VAL A 199 22.25 2.43 14.73
CA VAL A 199 22.50 2.05 13.33
C VAL A 199 21.96 0.65 13.03
N GLU A 200 22.09 -0.32 13.94
CA GLU A 200 21.51 -1.66 13.78
C GLU A 200 19.98 -1.65 13.66
N MET A 201 19.30 -0.78 14.40
CA MET A 201 17.83 -0.65 14.31
C MET A 201 17.37 0.01 12.99
N LEU A 202 18.25 0.73 12.29
CA LEU A 202 17.98 1.27 10.96
C LEU A 202 18.14 0.22 9.85
N ASN A 203 18.76 -0.93 10.14
CA ASN A 203 18.90 -2.01 9.20
C ASN A 203 17.66 -2.93 9.22
N PRO A 204 17.30 -3.55 8.08
CA PRO A 204 16.22 -4.54 8.05
C PRO A 204 16.57 -5.78 8.91
N ALA A 205 15.55 -6.45 9.46
CA ALA A 205 15.74 -7.54 10.42
C ALA A 205 16.29 -8.79 9.73
N ASN A 206 15.80 -8.97 8.51
CA ASN A 206 16.12 -10.02 7.57
C ASN A 206 16.13 -9.41 6.16
N ASN A 207 16.57 -10.18 5.17
CA ASN A 207 16.67 -9.72 3.79
C ASN A 207 15.42 -10.05 2.94
N GLU A 208 14.35 -10.59 3.54
CA GLU A 208 13.23 -11.17 2.80
C GLU A 208 12.51 -10.12 1.93
N TYR A 209 12.28 -8.92 2.46
CA TYR A 209 11.71 -7.81 1.70
C TYR A 209 12.63 -7.31 0.59
N GLY A 210 13.96 -7.39 0.79
CA GLY A 210 14.95 -7.02 -0.21
C GLY A 210 14.97 -8.01 -1.40
N GLU A 211 14.94 -9.31 -1.11
CA GLU A 211 14.82 -10.38 -2.10
C GLU A 211 13.49 -10.31 -2.83
N PHE A 212 12.40 -10.06 -2.11
CA PHE A 212 11.10 -9.83 -2.71
C PHE A 212 11.12 -8.64 -3.68
N ALA A 213 11.77 -7.53 -3.31
CA ALA A 213 11.94 -6.38 -4.20
C ALA A 213 12.65 -6.72 -5.51
N GLN A 214 13.72 -7.53 -5.43
CA GLN A 214 14.45 -8.00 -6.61
C GLN A 214 13.58 -8.88 -7.52
N SER A 215 12.69 -9.68 -6.93
CA SER A 215 11.76 -10.50 -7.71
C SER A 215 10.71 -9.66 -8.46
N ILE A 216 10.15 -8.63 -7.82
CA ILE A 216 9.05 -7.84 -8.41
C ILE A 216 9.53 -6.84 -9.48
N THR A 217 10.77 -6.35 -9.35
CA THR A 217 11.37 -5.42 -10.33
C THR A 217 11.58 -6.07 -11.70
N GLN A 218 11.79 -7.39 -11.75
CA GLN A 218 11.84 -8.15 -13.01
C GLN A 218 10.51 -8.07 -13.78
N PHE A 219 9.40 -7.89 -13.07
CA PHE A 219 8.05 -7.75 -13.63
C PHE A 219 7.61 -6.30 -13.80
N GLN A 220 8.52 -5.32 -13.65
CA GLN A 220 8.21 -3.89 -13.80
C GLN A 220 7.14 -3.43 -12.79
N ILE A 221 7.20 -3.96 -11.57
CA ILE A 221 6.29 -3.61 -10.47
C ILE A 221 7.00 -2.71 -9.47
N ALA A 222 6.38 -1.56 -9.17
CA ALA A 222 6.76 -0.67 -8.09
C ALA A 222 5.76 -0.76 -6.92
N VAL A 223 6.20 -0.49 -5.70
CA VAL A 223 5.32 -0.49 -4.51
C VAL A 223 5.45 0.84 -3.78
N ASP A 224 4.36 1.59 -3.70
CA ASP A 224 4.26 2.78 -2.86
C ASP A 224 3.58 2.39 -1.54
N LEU A 225 4.19 2.73 -0.40
CA LEU A 225 3.67 2.38 0.93
C LEU A 225 3.11 3.62 1.63
N PHE A 226 1.83 3.56 1.97
CA PHE A 226 1.14 4.48 2.88
C PHE A 226 1.02 3.82 4.26
N ALA A 227 2.05 4.02 5.09
CA ALA A 227 2.13 3.48 6.43
C ALA A 227 1.40 4.39 7.43
N CYS A 228 0.25 3.93 7.91
CA CYS A 228 -0.64 4.65 8.82
C CYS A 228 -0.82 3.91 10.16
N PRO A 229 0.25 3.56 10.89
CA PRO A 229 0.11 2.68 12.03
C PRO A 229 -0.37 3.43 13.28
N LEU A 230 -1.15 2.73 14.11
CA LEU A 230 -1.55 3.25 15.43
C LEU A 230 -0.42 3.13 16.46
N TYR A 231 0.39 2.08 16.35
CA TYR A 231 1.55 1.79 17.20
C TYR A 231 2.81 1.62 16.34
N ASN A 232 3.97 1.42 16.95
CA ASN A 232 5.21 1.27 16.18
C ASN A 232 5.17 0.04 15.25
N ILE A 233 5.55 0.25 14.00
CA ILE A 233 5.82 -0.79 13.00
C ILE A 233 7.28 -0.68 12.56
N ASP A 234 7.96 -1.82 12.40
CA ASP A 234 9.34 -1.86 11.94
C ASP A 234 9.42 -1.59 10.43
N LEU A 235 9.39 -0.30 10.09
CA LEU A 235 9.56 0.19 8.72
C LEU A 235 10.94 -0.10 8.17
N ALA A 236 11.98 -0.28 9.01
CA ALA A 236 13.32 -0.60 8.52
C ALA A 236 13.34 -1.95 7.80
N SER A 237 12.52 -2.92 8.23
CA SER A 237 12.34 -4.20 7.52
C SER A 237 11.58 -4.06 6.20
N ILE A 238 10.55 -3.20 6.12
CA ILE A 238 9.68 -3.07 4.94
C ILE A 238 10.29 -2.15 3.88
N CYS A 239 11.01 -1.10 4.29
CA CYS A 239 11.57 -0.06 3.43
C CYS A 239 12.42 -0.56 2.25
N PRO A 240 13.25 -1.62 2.38
CA PRO A 240 13.96 -2.21 1.24
C PRO A 240 13.06 -2.57 0.06
N LEU A 241 11.83 -3.03 0.30
CA LEU A 241 10.86 -3.32 -0.76
C LEU A 241 10.52 -2.06 -1.57
N ILE A 242 10.22 -0.99 -0.87
CA ILE A 242 9.79 0.29 -1.45
C ILE A 242 10.94 0.92 -2.22
N LYS A 243 12.10 1.03 -1.57
CA LYS A 243 13.30 1.66 -2.13
C LYS A 243 13.82 0.92 -3.36
N ASN A 244 13.92 -0.41 -3.30
CA ASN A 244 14.50 -1.18 -4.40
C ASN A 244 13.52 -1.35 -5.57
N SER A 245 12.21 -1.25 -5.34
CA SER A 245 11.19 -1.26 -6.40
C SER A 245 10.97 0.11 -7.07
N GLY A 246 11.64 1.17 -6.61
CA GLY A 246 11.50 2.52 -7.14
C GLY A 246 10.21 3.23 -6.70
N GLY A 247 9.57 2.76 -5.62
CA GLY A 247 8.40 3.38 -5.04
C GLY A 247 8.71 4.42 -3.96
N SER A 248 7.65 4.92 -3.32
CA SER A 248 7.69 5.97 -2.29
C SER A 248 7.10 5.52 -0.97
N LEU A 249 7.68 5.99 0.14
CA LEU A 249 7.19 5.75 1.50
C LEU A 249 6.53 7.02 2.05
N TYR A 250 5.26 6.90 2.41
CA TYR A 250 4.48 7.90 3.11
C TYR A 250 4.19 7.39 4.53
N TYR A 251 4.66 8.11 5.54
CA TYR A 251 4.55 7.69 6.94
C TYR A 251 3.71 8.68 7.75
N TYR A 252 2.70 8.15 8.44
CA TYR A 252 1.78 8.88 9.31
C TYR A 252 1.78 8.24 10.70
N PRO A 253 2.65 8.71 11.62
CA PRO A 253 2.76 8.12 12.96
C PRO A 253 1.48 8.34 13.76
N GLN A 254 1.04 7.32 14.51
CA GLN A 254 -0.17 7.36 15.34
C GLN A 254 -1.38 7.92 14.55
N PHE A 255 -1.63 7.31 13.39
CA PHE A 255 -2.58 7.86 12.43
C PHE A 255 -3.96 8.12 13.06
N ASN A 256 -4.45 9.33 12.86
CA ASN A 256 -5.77 9.79 13.25
C ASN A 256 -6.37 10.59 12.09
N VAL A 257 -7.54 10.19 11.62
CA VAL A 257 -8.25 10.84 10.50
C VAL A 257 -8.44 12.35 10.70
N HIS A 258 -8.68 12.82 11.93
CA HIS A 258 -8.89 14.23 12.20
C HIS A 258 -7.64 15.09 11.96
N GLN A 259 -6.45 14.49 12.05
CA GLN A 259 -5.18 15.19 11.88
C GLN A 259 -4.58 14.97 10.48
N TYR A 260 -4.67 13.75 9.96
CA TYR A 260 -3.93 13.35 8.75
C TYR A 260 -4.80 13.20 7.50
N SER A 261 -6.13 13.32 7.58
CA SER A 261 -7.02 13.13 6.42
C SER A 261 -6.66 13.99 5.22
N ASP A 262 -6.44 15.30 5.41
CA ASP A 262 -6.07 16.20 4.32
C ASP A 262 -4.68 15.85 3.76
N LYS A 263 -3.69 15.61 4.62
CA LYS A 263 -2.34 15.24 4.19
C LYS A 263 -2.34 13.95 3.36
N LEU A 264 -2.98 12.91 3.87
CA LEU A 264 -3.10 11.62 3.20
C LEU A 264 -3.80 11.77 1.85
N ARG A 265 -4.89 12.54 1.80
CA ARG A 265 -5.62 12.80 0.56
C ARG A 265 -4.73 13.47 -0.48
N GLU A 266 -4.05 14.55 -0.13
CA GLU A 266 -3.22 15.29 -1.08
C GLU A 266 -2.00 14.46 -1.54
N GLU A 267 -1.35 13.71 -0.65
CA GLU A 267 -0.23 12.83 -1.00
C GLU A 267 -0.67 11.65 -1.88
N LEU A 268 -1.86 11.09 -1.63
CA LEU A 268 -2.44 10.04 -2.49
C LEU A 268 -2.85 10.59 -3.86
N LEU A 269 -3.47 11.77 -3.92
CA LEU A 269 -3.76 12.47 -5.18
C LEU A 269 -2.47 12.76 -5.94
N PHE A 270 -1.43 13.20 -5.26
CA PHE A 270 -0.12 13.41 -5.86
C PHE A 270 0.45 12.11 -6.42
N ALA A 271 0.48 11.02 -5.65
CA ALA A 271 1.03 9.73 -6.08
C ALA A 271 0.30 9.15 -7.32
N LEU A 272 -1.01 9.39 -7.44
CA LEU A 272 -1.83 8.90 -8.56
C LEU A 272 -1.80 9.80 -9.79
N THR A 273 -1.47 11.09 -9.63
CA THR A 273 -1.54 12.07 -10.73
C THR A 273 -0.19 12.62 -11.18
N THR A 274 0.88 12.26 -10.49
CA THR A 274 2.24 12.63 -10.89
C THR A 274 2.62 11.87 -12.16
N GLU A 275 3.26 12.58 -13.09
CA GLU A 275 3.83 11.98 -14.28
C GLU A 275 4.81 10.87 -13.90
N THR A 276 4.46 9.64 -14.27
CA THR A 276 5.22 8.44 -13.94
C THR A 276 5.65 7.75 -15.23
N ALA A 277 6.95 7.56 -15.40
CA ALA A 277 7.50 6.74 -16.46
C ALA A 277 7.66 5.29 -15.97
N TRP A 278 7.11 4.34 -16.73
CA TRP A 278 7.20 2.92 -16.44
C TRP A 278 8.35 2.28 -17.22
N GLU A 279 8.83 1.12 -16.79
CA GLU A 279 9.88 0.34 -17.47
C GLU A 279 11.18 1.14 -17.74
N SER A 280 11.48 2.09 -16.86
CA SER A 280 12.56 3.06 -17.07
C SER A 280 13.93 2.50 -16.67
N VAL A 281 14.94 2.75 -17.51
CA VAL A 281 16.35 2.40 -17.24
C VAL A 281 17.22 3.64 -17.40
N MET A 282 17.94 4.01 -16.34
CA MET A 282 18.89 5.12 -16.35
C MET A 282 20.31 4.60 -16.57
N ARG A 283 21.02 5.15 -17.57
CA ARG A 283 22.44 4.85 -17.83
C ARG A 283 23.24 6.13 -17.98
N ILE A 284 24.16 6.38 -17.05
CA ILE A 284 25.09 7.50 -17.09
C ILE A 284 26.34 7.06 -17.86
N ARG A 285 26.76 7.83 -18.87
CA ARG A 285 28.00 7.63 -19.61
C ARG A 285 28.90 8.85 -19.41
N ILE A 286 30.18 8.62 -19.16
CA ILE A 286 31.20 9.66 -18.95
C ILE A 286 32.25 9.57 -20.06
N SER A 287 32.78 10.72 -20.47
CA SER A 287 33.82 10.90 -21.50
C SER A 287 35.23 10.71 -20.94
#